data_AF-A0A919ZV76-F1
#
_entry.id   AF-A0A919ZV76-F1
#
_cell.length_a   1.000
_cell.length_b   1.000
_cell.length_c   1.000
_cell.angle_alpha   90.00
_cell.angle_beta   90.00
_cell.angle_gamma   90.00
#
_symmetry.space_group_name_H-M   'P 1'
#
loop_
_entity.id
_entity.type
_entity.pdbx_description
1 polymer ?
#
loop_
_entity_poly.entity_id
_entity_poly.type
_entity_poly.pdbx_seq_one_letter_code
_entity_poly.pdbx_strand_id
1 'polypeptide(L)' 'MRYSCPSFWCSSEQQTFDKLKERVEQKHVKVLLKPFIRFKGRPPEQETMFLCDPFDNIIELKTMRNPETLWDKKS' A
#
# COMPACT_ATOMS: atom_id res chain seq x y z
N MET A 1 14.46 20.37 4.68
CA MET A 1 13.74 20.14 3.41
C MET A 1 12.38 19.55 3.74
N ARG A 2 11.28 20.22 3.37
CA ARG A 2 9.94 19.65 3.48
C ARG A 2 9.77 18.73 2.27
N TYR A 3 9.93 17.42 2.46
CA TYR A 3 9.50 16.46 1.43
C TYR A 3 7.98 16.54 1.39
N SER A 4 7.45 17.32 0.45
CA SER A 4 6.07 17.18 0.02
C SER A 4 6.03 15.81 -0.67
N CYS A 5 5.68 14.77 0.07
CA CYS A 5 5.38 13.46 -0.50
C CYS A 5 3.90 13.48 -0.88
N PRO A 6 3.53 13.71 -2.15
CA PRO A 6 2.19 13.44 -2.60
C PRO A 6 1.93 11.94 -2.48
N SER A 7 1.40 11.51 -1.34
CA SER A 7 0.92 10.15 -1.14
C SER A 7 -0.33 9.94 -1.97
N PHE A 8 -0.25 9.13 -3.02
CA PHE A 8 -1.40 8.75 -3.82
C PHE A 8 -2.02 7.47 -3.25
N TRP A 9 -3.24 7.56 -2.70
CA TRP A 9 -3.95 6.39 -2.18
C TRP A 9 -4.77 5.73 -3.29
N CYS A 10 -4.50 4.45 -3.57
CA CYS A 10 -5.35 3.62 -4.40
C CYS A 10 -5.90 2.47 -3.57
N SER A 11 -7.21 2.48 -3.28
CA SER A 11 -7.87 1.33 -2.66
C SER A 11 -8.05 0.26 -3.74
N SER A 12 -7.18 -0.74 -3.74
CA SER A 12 -7.26 -1.86 -4.68
C SER A 12 -7.60 -3.15 -3.94
N GLU A 13 -8.40 -4.01 -4.58
CA GLU A 13 -8.64 -5.37 -4.13
C GLU A 13 -7.31 -6.11 -3.92
N GLN A 14 -7.26 -7.03 -2.95
CA GLN A 14 -6.04 -7.75 -2.59
C GLN A 14 -5.36 -8.40 -3.81
N GLN A 15 -6.14 -8.98 -4.73
CA GLN A 15 -5.64 -9.58 -5.97
C GLN A 15 -4.89 -8.58 -6.87
N THR A 16 -5.33 -7.32 -6.93
CA THR A 16 -4.67 -6.29 -7.74
C THR A 16 -3.38 -5.83 -7.06
N PHE A 17 -3.35 -5.77 -5.73
CA PHE A 17 -2.14 -5.48 -4.97
C PHE A 17 -1.07 -6.57 -5.15
N ASP A 18 -1.47 -7.84 -5.16
CA ASP A 18 -0.55 -8.95 -5.44
C ASP A 18 0.04 -8.86 -6.86
N LYS A 19 -0.79 -8.60 -7.88
CA LYS A 19 -0.32 -8.35 -9.25
C LYS A 19 0.61 -7.13 -9.36
N LEU A 20 0.39 -6.10 -8.54
CA LEU A 20 1.28 -4.93 -8.48
C LEU A 20 2.63 -5.28 -7.87
N LYS A 21 2.67 -6.09 -6.80
CA LYS A 21 3.94 -6.60 -6.23
C LYS A 21 4.74 -7.36 -7.28
N GLU A 22 4.12 -8.28 -8.01
CA GLU A 22 4.78 -9.02 -9.10
C GLU A 22 5.34 -8.08 -10.17
N ARG A 23 4.57 -7.06 -10.60
CA ARG A 23 5.02 -6.08 -11.59
C ARG A 23 6.19 -5.23 -11.09
N VAL A 24 6.17 -4.84 -9.82
CA VAL A 24 7.23 -4.07 -9.16
C VAL A 24 8.52 -4.89 -9.13
N GLU A 25 8.43 -6.17 -8.77
CA GLU A 25 9.56 -7.09 -8.76
C GLU A 25 10.11 -7.31 -10.16
N GLN A 26 9.25 -7.59 -11.16
CA GLN A 26 9.67 -7.77 -12.55
C GLN A 26 10.35 -6.53 -13.15
N LYS A 27 9.82 -5.33 -12.85
CA LYS A 27 10.35 -4.07 -13.36
C LYS A 27 11.53 -3.51 -12.55
N HIS A 28 12.00 -4.23 -11.54
CA HIS A 28 13.12 -3.81 -10.66
C HIS A 28 12.91 -2.40 -10.09
N VAL A 29 11.66 -2.06 -9.75
CA VAL A 29 11.33 -0.74 -9.18
C VAL A 29 11.96 -0.65 -7.79
N LYS A 30 12.48 0.54 -7.45
CA LYS A 30 13.13 0.78 -6.17
C LYS A 30 12.09 0.77 -5.04
N VAL A 31 12.03 -0.34 -4.31
CA VAL A 31 11.16 -0.49 -3.12
C VAL A 31 11.87 0.13 -1.92
N LEU A 32 11.34 1.24 -1.39
CA LEU A 32 11.89 1.87 -0.17
C LEU A 32 11.53 1.07 1.07
N LEU A 33 10.31 0.55 1.12
CA LEU A 33 9.82 -0.26 2.23
C LEU A 33 9.02 -1.43 1.68
N LYS A 34 9.47 -2.64 2.02
CA LYS A 34 8.79 -3.89 1.65
C LYS A 34 7.35 -3.91 2.17
N PRO A 35 6.43 -4.59 1.47
CA PRO A 35 5.05 -4.75 1.91
C PRO A 35 5.01 -5.34 3.32
N PHE A 36 4.26 -4.70 4.21
CA PHE A 36 4.05 -5.17 5.57
C PHE A 36 2.59 -5.00 5.98
N ILE A 37 2.13 -5.92 6.81
CA ILE A 37 0.75 -5.97 7.30
C ILE A 37 0.67 -5.20 8.62
N ARG A 38 -0.13 -4.12 8.64
CA ARG A 38 -0.59 -3.46 9.85
C ARG A 38 -1.82 -4.20 10.38
N PHE A 39 -1.85 -4.38 11.70
CA PHE A 39 -2.94 -5.05 12.42
C PHE A 39 -3.16 -6.51 11.97
N LYS A 40 -2.09 -7.30 11.87
CA LYS A 40 -2.16 -8.74 11.59
C LYS A 40 -3.16 -9.43 12.52
N GLY A 41 -4.23 -10.01 11.97
CA GLY A 41 -5.26 -10.71 12.73
C GLY A 41 -6.28 -9.83 13.46
N ARG A 42 -6.32 -8.52 13.21
CA ARG A 42 -7.38 -7.63 13.71
C ARG A 42 -7.99 -6.80 12.57
N PRO A 43 -9.31 -6.73 12.43
CA PRO A 43 -9.93 -5.77 11.53
C PRO A 43 -9.71 -4.33 12.04
N PRO A 44 -9.27 -3.38 11.20
CA PRO A 44 -8.95 -3.53 9.78
C PRO A 44 -7.51 -4.01 9.54
N GLU A 45 -7.34 -5.16 8.89
CA GLU A 45 -6.03 -5.65 8.42
C GLU A 45 -5.65 -4.93 7.12
N GLN A 46 -4.50 -4.25 7.14
CA GLN A 46 -4.05 -3.41 6.03
C GLN A 46 -2.63 -3.78 5.62
N GLU A 47 -2.37 -3.93 4.33
CA GLU A 47 -1.03 -4.15 3.80
C GLU A 47 -0.53 -2.87 3.14
N THR A 48 0.65 -2.38 3.53
CA THR A 48 1.24 -1.12 3.04
C THR A 48 2.60 -1.39 2.43
N MET A 49 2.91 -0.77 1.29
CA MET A 49 4.24 -0.78 0.68
C MET A 49 4.61 0.62 0.19
N PHE A 50 5.91 0.91 0.14
CA PHE A 50 6.43 2.19 -0.36
C PHE A 50 7.37 1.98 -1.53
N LEU A 51 7.07 2.65 -2.63
CA LEU A 51 7.86 2.66 -3.85
C LEU A 51 8.50 4.02 -4.03
N CYS A 52 9.67 4.04 -4.66
CA CYS A 52 10.30 5.24 -5.16
C CYS A 52 10.34 5.16 -6.68
N ASP A 53 9.77 6.17 -7.31
CA ASP A 53 9.84 6.33 -8.74
C ASP A 53 11.19 6.97 -9.16
N PRO A 54 11.59 6.92 -10.43
CA PRO A 54 12.84 7.51 -10.90
C PRO A 54 12.95 9.03 -10.70
N PHE A 55 11.84 9.73 -10.43
CA PHE A 55 11.82 11.16 -10.07
C PHE A 55 11.88 11.42 -8.55
N ASP A 56 12.27 10.43 -7.76
CA ASP A 56 12.38 10.50 -6.28
C ASP A 56 11.04 10.80 -5.56
N ASN A 57 9.90 10.55 -6.20
CA ASN A 57 8.61 10.59 -5.51
C ASN A 57 8.38 9.29 -4.75
N ILE A 58 7.83 9.43 -3.55
CA ILE A 58 7.44 8.31 -2.71
C ILE A 58 5.98 7.99 -2.98
N ILE A 59 5.74 6.80 -3.53
CA ILE A 59 4.40 6.28 -3.79
C ILE A 59 4.06 5.31 -2.66
N GLU A 60 3.06 5.66 -1.86
CA GLU A 60 2.54 4.84 -0.78
C GLU A 60 1.32 4.05 -1.27
N LEU A 61 1.47 2.72 -1.39
CA LEU A 61 0.38 1.84 -1.79
C LEU A 61 -0.15 1.10 -0.59
N LYS A 62 -1.47 1.06 -0.45
CA LYS A 62 -2.16 0.43 0.67
C LYS A 62 -3.34 -0.39 0.16
N THR A 63 -3.44 -1.63 0.59
CA THR A 63 -4.60 -2.48 0.36
C THR A 63 -5.20 -2.90 1.70
N MET A 64 -6.50 -3.17 1.69
CA MET A 64 -7.22 -3.63 2.87
C MET A 64 -7.74 -5.03 2.57
N ARG A 65 -7.49 -5.94 3.52
CA ARG A 65 -7.95 -7.32 3.36
C ARG A 65 -9.45 -7.46 3.59
N ASN A 66 -10.01 -6.61 4.46
CA ASN A 66 -11.41 -6.61 4.84
C ASN A 66 -12.04 -5.24 4.58
N PRO A 67 -12.38 -4.90 3.32
CA PRO A 67 -13.01 -3.62 3.00
C PRO A 67 -14.37 -3.45 3.69
N GLU A 68 -15.04 -4.54 4.05
CA GLU A 68 -16.31 -4.49 4.79
C GLU A 68 -16.19 -3.83 6.17
N THR A 69 -14.99 -3.88 6.77
CA THR A 69 -14.73 -3.31 8.10
C THR A 69 -14.44 -1.80 8.09
N LEU A 70 -14.33 -1.18 6.91
CA LEU A 70 -14.14 0.27 6.78
C LEU A 70 -15.32 1.09 7.30
N TRP A 71 -16.52 0.53 7.20
CA TRP A 71 -17.77 1.22 7.51
C TRP A 71 -18.41 0.75 8.81
N ASP A 72 -17.73 -0.11 9.57
CA ASP A 72 -18.19 -0.60 10.87
C ASP A 72 -18.10 0.54 11.89
N LYS A 73 -19.04 1.48 11.80
CA LYS A 73 -19.34 2.47 12.84
C LYS A 73 -20.00 1.73 14.00
N LYS A 74 -19.20 1.10 14.87
CA LYS A 74 -19.61 0.98 16.27
C LYS A 74 -19.30 2.31 16.96
N SER A 75 -20.24 3.25 16.82
CA SER A 75 -20.39 4.39 17.72
C SER A 75 -21.14 3.97 18.98
#